data_AF-A0A3B0USC6-F1
#
_entry.id   AF-A0A3B0USC6-F1
#
_cell.length_a   1.000
_cell.length_b   1.000
_cell.length_c   1.000
_cell.angle_alpha   90.00
_cell.angle_beta   90.00
_cell.angle_gamma   90.00
#
_symmetry.space_group_name_H-M   'P 1'
#
loop_
_entity.id
_entity.type
_entity.pdbx_description
1 polymer ?
#
loop_
_entity_poly.entity_id
_entity_poly.type
_entity_poly.pdbx_seq_one_letter_code
_entity_poly.pdbx_strand_id
1 'polypeptide(L)'
;MKIDLHYTEEFKSRHIGLNSRQTKEMLASLGLNSVEELIDQTVPKNIRLKEDLKLPKAKTERKYIDHLRASFAQNKVYRSFIGMG
;
A
#
# COMPACT_ATOMS: atom_id res chain seq x y z
N MET A 1 28.92 -8.84 -6.38
CA MET A 1 27.46 -8.72 -6.17
C MET A 1 27.22 -8.74 -4.67
N LYS A 2 26.76 -7.64 -4.07
CA LYS A 2 26.45 -7.59 -2.62
C LYS A 2 25.02 -8.08 -2.44
N ILE A 3 24.87 -9.24 -1.82
CA ILE A 3 23.55 -9.76 -1.44
C ILE A 3 23.23 -9.16 -0.07
N ASP A 4 22.15 -8.39 0.01
CA ASP A 4 21.60 -7.91 1.27
C ASP A 4 20.64 -8.98 1.83
N LEU A 5 21.08 -9.66 2.89
CA LEU A 5 20.30 -10.70 3.56
C LEU A 5 19.15 -10.15 4.41
N HIS A 6 19.05 -8.82 4.56
CA HIS A 6 18.00 -8.14 5.33
C HIS A 6 16.93 -7.48 4.45
N TYR A 7 17.04 -7.62 3.12
CA TYR A 7 16.05 -7.04 2.20
C TYR A 7 14.64 -7.57 2.50
N THR A 8 13.74 -6.65 2.79
CA THR A 8 12.33 -6.94 3.05
C THR A 8 11.49 -6.21 1.99
N GLU A 9 10.81 -6.98 1.14
CA GLU A 9 9.96 -6.42 0.08
C GLU A 9 8.74 -5.68 0.68
N GLU A 10 8.65 -4.38 0.42
CA GLU A 10 7.48 -3.58 0.74
C GLU A 10 6.48 -3.61 -0.43
N PHE A 11 5.24 -4.02 -0.17
CA PHE A 11 4.20 -4.10 -1.21
C PHE A 11 4.01 -2.78 -1.98
N LYS A 12 4.21 -1.63 -1.33
CA LYS A 12 4.06 -0.31 -1.95
C LYS A 12 4.96 -0.11 -3.17
N SER A 13 6.15 -0.73 -3.22
CA SER A 13 7.06 -0.59 -4.35
C SER A 13 6.58 -1.33 -5.61
N ARG A 14 5.77 -2.38 -5.45
CA ARG A 14 5.10 -3.09 -6.56
C ARG A 14 3.74 -2.51 -6.91
N HIS A 15 3.10 -1.85 -5.95
CA HIS A 15 1.79 -1.24 -6.13
C HIS A 15 1.86 0.16 -6.75
N ILE A 16 2.83 0.98 -6.32
CA ILE A 16 3.05 2.33 -6.85
C ILE A 16 4.03 2.21 -8.02
N GLY A 17 3.53 2.39 -9.25
CA GLY A 17 4.34 2.23 -10.47
C GLY A 17 5.38 3.33 -10.71
N LEU A 18 5.28 4.45 -9.99
CA LEU A 18 6.22 5.57 -10.11
C LEU A 18 7.47 5.32 -9.27
N ASN A 19 8.63 5.50 -9.89
CA ASN A 19 9.89 5.61 -9.15
C ASN A 19 10.24 7.07 -8.82
N SER A 20 11.28 7.26 -8.01
CA SER A 20 11.71 8.59 -7.56
C SER A 20 12.13 9.52 -8.70
N ARG A 21 12.63 8.98 -9.82
CA ARG A 21 13.01 9.80 -10.99
C ARG A 21 11.76 10.30 -11.70
N GLN A 22 10.82 9.41 -12.01
CA GLN A 22 9.55 9.78 -12.66
C GLN A 22 8.75 10.76 -11.81
N THR A 23 8.71 10.55 -10.49
CA THR A 23 8.04 11.46 -9.55
C THR A 23 8.63 12.88 -9.64
N LYS A 24 9.96 13.01 -9.70
CA LYS A 24 10.64 14.31 -9.85
C LYS A 24 10.36 14.95 -11.21
N GLU A 25 10.39 14.17 -12.29
CA GLU A 25 10.08 14.67 -13.65
C GLU A 25 8.64 15.21 -13.73
N MET A 26 7.68 14.51 -13.14
CA MET A 26 6.28 14.95 -13.08
C MET A 26 6.08 16.17 -12.17
N LEU A 27 6.77 16.26 -11.04
CA LEU A 27 6.70 17.46 -10.18
C LEU A 27 7.30 18.68 -10.90
N ALA A 28 8.41 18.49 -11.62
CA ALA A 28 9.05 19.56 -12.38
C ALA A 28 8.16 20.11 -13.51
N SER A 29 7.38 19.26 -14.19
CA SER A 29 6.43 19.73 -15.22
C SER A 29 5.28 20.56 -14.64
N LEU A 30 4.98 20.39 -13.35
CA LEU A 30 4.02 21.18 -12.59
C LEU A 30 4.66 22.40 -11.91
N GLY A 31 5.99 22.57 -11.99
CA GLY A 31 6.71 23.63 -11.29
C GLY A 31 6.76 23.47 -9.77
N LEU A 32 6.60 22.23 -9.26
CA LEU A 32 6.56 21.91 -7.83
C LEU A 32 7.82 21.17 -7.38
N ASN A 33 8.17 21.30 -6.10
CA ASN A 33 9.39 20.72 -5.53
C ASN A 33 9.14 19.42 -4.75
N SER A 34 7.89 19.14 -4.36
CA SER A 34 7.54 17.97 -3.54
C SER A 34 6.09 17.53 -3.72
N VAL A 35 5.80 16.29 -3.32
CA VAL A 35 4.44 15.76 -3.27
C VAL A 35 3.64 16.47 -2.16
N GLU A 36 4.30 16.83 -1.07
CA GLU A 36 3.73 17.60 0.03
C GLU A 36 3.25 18.98 -0.45
N GLU A 37 4.05 19.67 -1.27
CA GLU A 37 3.68 20.94 -1.90
C GLU A 37 2.46 20.79 -2.82
N LEU A 38 2.44 19.73 -3.65
CA LEU A 38 1.29 19.41 -4.49
C LEU A 38 0.02 19.21 -3.66
N ILE A 39 0.12 18.44 -2.57
CA ILE A 39 -1.00 18.23 -1.65
C ILE A 39 -1.42 19.57 -1.04
N ASP A 40 -0.49 20.39 -0.53
CA ASP A 40 -0.67 21.75 0.00
C ASP A 40 -1.49 22.68 -0.89
N GLN A 41 -1.24 22.66 -2.20
CA GLN A 41 -1.98 23.47 -3.17
C GLN A 41 -3.33 22.86 -3.59
N THR A 42 -3.56 21.57 -3.34
CA THR A 42 -4.75 20.84 -3.86
C THR A 42 -5.85 20.66 -2.81
N VAL A 43 -5.51 20.28 -1.57
CA VAL A 43 -6.51 19.88 -0.55
C VAL A 43 -6.63 20.96 0.54
N PRO A 44 -7.77 21.59 0.81
CA PRO A 44 -7.87 22.60 1.86
C PRO A 44 -7.42 22.09 3.25
N LYS A 45 -6.56 22.85 3.94
CA LYS A 45 -5.93 22.42 5.21
C LYS A 45 -6.94 22.10 6.32
N ASN A 46 -8.08 22.79 6.34
CA ASN A 46 -9.12 22.64 7.36
C ASN A 46 -9.86 21.30 7.34
N ILE A 47 -9.80 20.57 6.22
CA ILE A 47 -10.45 19.24 6.08
C ILE A 47 -9.46 18.07 6.10
N ARG A 48 -8.15 18.34 6.26
CA ARG A 48 -7.14 17.29 6.32
C ARG A 48 -7.13 16.60 7.68
N LEU A 49 -6.72 15.34 7.67
CA LEU A 49 -6.37 14.65 8.90
C LEU A 49 -5.21 15.37 9.60
N LYS A 50 -5.36 15.57 10.92
CA LYS A 50 -4.35 16.22 11.78
C LYS A 50 -3.32 15.23 12.33
N GLU A 51 -3.64 13.95 12.24
CA GLU A 51 -2.87 12.84 12.79
C GLU A 51 -2.79 11.74 11.73
N ASP A 52 -1.75 10.92 11.80
CA ASP A 52 -1.63 9.76 10.94
C ASP A 52 -2.75 8.74 11.17
N LEU A 53 -3.02 7.93 10.15
CA LEU A 53 -3.98 6.85 10.26
C LEU A 53 -3.54 5.83 11.32
N LYS A 54 -4.44 5.50 12.24
CA LYS A 54 -4.23 4.50 13.30
C LYS A 54 -4.35 3.08 12.72
N LEU A 55 -3.37 2.67 11.92
CA LEU A 55 -3.32 1.37 11.25
C LEU A 55 -2.25 0.46 11.85
N PRO A 56 -2.43 -0.88 11.79
CA PRO A 56 -1.36 -1.82 12.10
C PRO A 56 -0.15 -1.62 11.19
N LYS A 57 1.03 -2.06 11.65
CA LYS A 57 2.24 -2.05 10.82
C LYS A 57 2.01 -2.81 9.51
N ALA A 58 2.49 -2.23 8.41
CA ALA A 58 2.43 -2.85 7.10
C ALA A 58 3.06 -4.25 7.12
N LYS A 59 2.36 -5.22 6.52
CA LYS A 59 2.89 -6.57 6.30
C LYS A 59 3.55 -6.64 4.93
N THR A 60 4.55 -7.50 4.78
CA THR A 60 5.02 -7.88 3.45
C THR A 60 3.93 -8.68 2.73
N GLU A 61 3.98 -8.73 1.40
CA GLU A 61 3.04 -9.50 0.60
C GLU A 61 3.00 -10.97 1.05
N ARG A 62 4.19 -11.56 1.27
CA ARG A 62 4.30 -12.94 1.76
C ARG A 62 3.63 -13.15 3.12
N LYS A 63 3.92 -12.28 4.11
CA LYS A 63 3.33 -12.35 5.44
C LYS A 63 1.81 -12.17 5.40
N TYR A 64 1.32 -11.34 4.49
CA TYR A 64 -0.11 -11.12 4.31
C TYR A 64 -0.80 -12.37 3.73
N ILE A 65 -0.22 -13.02 2.72
CA ILE A 65 -0.75 -14.27 2.16
C ILE A 65 -0.77 -15.39 3.21
N ASP A 66 0.30 -15.54 3.99
CA ASP A 66 0.36 -16.58 5.02
C ASP A 66 -0.67 -16.33 6.15
N HIS A 67 -0.90 -15.06 6.50
CA HIS A 67 -1.99 -14.68 7.41
C HIS A 67 -3.38 -15.03 6.84
N LEU A 68 -3.65 -14.73 5.57
CA LEU A 68 -4.92 -15.07 4.93
C LEU A 68 -5.13 -16.58 4.86
N ARG A 69 -4.11 -17.37 4.55
CA ARG A 69 -4.18 -18.84 4.57
C ARG A 69 -4.57 -19.38 5.94
N ALA A 70 -3.95 -18.86 7.01
CA ALA A 70 -4.29 -19.26 8.37
C ALA A 70 -5.72 -18.86 8.75
N SER A 71 -6.19 -17.70 8.28
CA SER A 71 -7.58 -17.28 8.47
C SER A 71 -8.56 -18.18 7.72
N PHE A 72 -8.28 -18.49 6.45
CA PHE A 72 -9.17 -19.28 5.59
C PHE A 72 -9.18 -20.76 5.94
N ALA A 73 -8.11 -21.29 6.54
CA ALA A 73 -8.08 -22.67 7.03
C ALA A 73 -9.12 -22.95 8.13
N GLN A 74 -9.69 -21.91 8.74
CA GLN A 74 -10.77 -22.04 9.72
C GLN A 74 -12.14 -22.24 9.07
N ASN A 75 -12.27 -21.97 7.77
CA ASN A 75 -13.50 -22.22 7.03
C ASN A 75 -13.69 -23.73 6.82
N LYS A 76 -14.94 -24.18 6.89
CA LYS A 76 -15.31 -25.57 6.61
C LYS A 76 -15.94 -25.66 5.23
N VAL A 77 -15.30 -26.42 4.35
CA VAL A 77 -15.81 -26.68 3.00
C VAL A 77 -16.81 -27.84 3.08
N TYR A 78 -18.09 -27.53 2.91
CA TYR A 78 -19.16 -28.52 2.86
C TYR A 78 -19.63 -28.75 1.42
N ARG A 79 -20.26 -29.92 1.21
CA ARG A 79 -21.15 -30.10 0.06
C ARG A 79 -22.46 -29.39 0.38
N SER A 80 -22.61 -28.17 -0.14
CA SER A 80 -23.75 -27.31 0.16
C SER A 80 -24.87 -27.54 -0.86
N PHE A 81 -26.02 -28.02 -0.39
CA PHE A 81 -27.25 -28.19 -1.18
C PHE A 81 -28.29 -27.12 -0.85
N ILE A 82 -27.82 -25.89 -0.64
CA ILE A 82 -28.68 -24.77 -0.18
C ILE A 82 -29.69 -24.37 -1.27
N GLY A 83 -29.28 -24.43 -2.55
CA GLY A 83 -30.10 -23.90 -3.65
C GLY A 83 -30.16 -22.37 -3.60
N MET A 84 -31.34 -21.82 -3.92
CA MET A 84 -31.69 -20.40 -3.77
C MET A 84 -30.99 -19.36 -4.67
N GLY A 85 -30.28 -19.78 -5.71
CA GLY A 85 -29.58 -18.87 -6.65
C GLY A 85 -28.30 -18.31 -6.05
#